data_AF-C5CHM6-F1
#
_entry.id   AF-C5CHM6-F1
#
_cell.length_a   1.000
_cell.length_b   1.000
_cell.length_c   1.000
_cell.angle_alpha   90.00
_cell.angle_beta   90.00
_cell.angle_gamma   90.00
#
_symmetry.space_group_name_H-M   'P 1'
#
loop_
_entity.id
_entity.type
_entity.pdbx_description
1 polymer ?
#
loop_
_entity_poly.entity_id
_entity_poly.type
_entity_poly.pdbx_seq_one_letter_code
_entity_poly.pdbx_strand_id
1 'polypeptide(L)'
;MKRPVVLKLGEKEFQFLTTEPPEIVDKVFEEIQQEYALLEKEVEKAGFERILVALLVNVTNDLVKTQNELRRLKEKYDSVLDEYYKGRGRVDRKG
;
A
#
# COMPACT_ATOMS: atom_id res chain seq x y z
N MET A 1 7.01 8.35 20.33
CA MET A 1 6.15 9.49 20.73
C MET A 1 5.37 9.94 19.50
N LYS A 2 4.08 10.29 19.62
CA LYS A 2 3.32 10.82 18.47
C LYS A 2 3.86 12.19 18.09
N ARG A 3 4.06 12.45 16.81
CA ARG A 3 4.49 13.75 16.28
C ARG A 3 3.49 14.27 15.25
N PRO A 4 3.30 15.60 15.15
CA PRO A 4 2.51 16.19 14.09
C PRO A 4 3.21 16.09 12.74
N VAL A 5 2.44 15.84 11.69
CA VAL A 5 2.88 15.87 10.29
C VAL A 5 1.80 16.57 9.46
N VAL A 6 2.18 17.19 8.34
CA VAL A 6 1.28 18.00 7.51
C VAL A 6 1.32 17.53 6.07
N LEU A 7 0.18 17.07 5.56
CA LEU A 7 0.00 16.74 4.14
C LEU A 7 -0.54 17.98 3.43
N LYS A 8 0.04 18.31 2.26
CA LYS A 8 -0.44 19.39 1.40
C LYS A 8 -1.08 18.82 0.14
N LEU A 9 -2.31 19.22 -0.16
CA LEU A 9 -3.05 18.86 -1.37
C LEU A 9 -3.57 20.15 -2.02
N GLY A 10 -2.95 20.54 -3.13
CA GLY A 10 -3.16 21.87 -3.71
C GLY A 10 -2.87 22.97 -2.69
N GLU A 11 -3.83 23.87 -2.48
CA GLU A 11 -3.73 24.97 -1.51
C GLU A 11 -4.17 24.59 -0.08
N LYS A 12 -4.55 23.32 0.18
CA LYS A 12 -5.07 22.86 1.47
C LYS A 12 -4.01 22.08 2.24
N GLU A 13 -3.98 22.32 3.56
CA GLU A 13 -3.09 21.62 4.49
C GLU A 13 -3.89 20.78 5.49
N PHE A 14 -3.45 19.55 5.72
CA PHE A 14 -4.09 18.59 6.62
C PHE A 14 -3.09 18.08 7.65
N GLN A 15 -3.39 18.29 8.93
CA GLN A 15 -2.52 17.90 10.03
C GLN A 15 -2.92 16.53 10.60
N PHE A 16 -1.93 15.66 10.80
CA PHE A 16 -2.10 14.33 11.38
C PHE A 16 -1.11 14.08 12.51
N LEU A 17 -1.44 13.12 13.37
CA LEU A 17 -0.53 12.61 14.41
C LEU A 17 -0.11 11.19 14.06
N THR A 18 1.19 10.94 14.04
CA THR A 18 1.74 9.61 13.71
C THR A 18 2.89 9.24 14.63
N THR A 19 3.11 7.93 14.79
CA THR A 19 4.30 7.35 15.40
C THR A 19 5.27 6.80 14.37
N GLU A 20 4.93 6.86 13.08
CA GLU A 20 5.73 6.32 12.00
C GLU A 20 7.03 7.12 11.76
N PRO A 21 8.10 6.45 11.29
CA PRO A 21 9.34 7.10 10.88
C PRO A 21 9.10 8.15 9.77
N PRO A 22 9.91 9.22 9.71
CA PRO A 22 9.84 10.22 8.63
C PRO A 22 9.79 9.61 7.23
N GLU A 23 10.64 8.62 6.96
CA GLU A 23 10.78 8.02 5.64
C GLU A 23 9.51 7.29 5.18
N ILE A 24 8.73 6.76 6.13
CA ILE A 24 7.45 6.11 5.85
C ILE A 24 6.38 7.17 5.59
N VAL A 25 6.33 8.21 6.42
CA VAL A 25 5.37 9.32 6.27
C VAL A 25 5.58 10.01 4.92
N ASP A 26 6.83 10.30 4.57
CA ASP A 26 7.19 11.01 3.34
C ASP A 26 6.75 10.19 2.11
N LYS A 27 6.99 8.88 2.10
CA LYS A 27 6.52 7.99 1.03
C LYS A 27 4.99 7.94 0.92
N VAL A 28 4.30 7.86 2.06
CA VAL A 28 2.82 7.86 2.06
C VAL A 28 2.29 9.19 1.51
N PHE A 29 2.89 10.31 1.89
CA PHE A 29 2.49 11.62 1.41
C PHE A 29 2.80 11.81 -0.07
N GLU A 30 3.95 11.33 -0.53
CA GLU A 30 4.33 11.35 -1.94
C GLU A 30 3.31 10.58 -2.80
N GLU A 31 2.95 9.35 -2.40
CA GLU A 31 1.95 8.53 -3.10
C GLU A 31 0.59 9.27 -3.20
N ILE A 32 0.12 9.80 -2.07
CA ILE A 32 -1.14 10.55 -2.00
C ILE A 32 -1.09 11.81 -2.87
N GLN A 33 0.03 12.54 -2.87
CA GLN A 33 0.19 13.76 -3.68
C GLN A 33 0.23 13.46 -5.18
N GLN A 34 0.87 12.36 -5.57
CA GLN A 34 0.89 11.90 -6.96
C GLN A 34 -0.52 11.56 -7.45
N GLU A 35 -1.26 10.76 -6.67
CA GLU A 35 -2.64 10.39 -7.00
C GLU A 35 -3.56 11.61 -7.07
N TYR A 36 -3.41 12.55 -6.13
CA TYR A 36 -4.14 13.81 -6.16
C TYR A 36 -3.87 14.61 -7.44
N ALA A 37 -2.61 14.72 -7.86
CA ALA A 37 -2.22 15.47 -9.06
C ALA A 37 -2.75 14.84 -10.36
N LEU A 38 -2.98 13.52 -10.38
CA LEU A 38 -3.64 12.85 -11.51
C LEU A 38 -5.13 13.16 -11.52
N LEU A 39 -5.80 13.00 -10.39
CA LEU A 39 -7.23 13.22 -10.25
C LEU A 39 -7.61 14.69 -10.48
N GLU A 40 -6.85 15.65 -9.95
CA GLU A 40 -7.13 17.09 -10.12
C GLU A 40 -7.16 17.51 -11.60
N LYS A 41 -6.30 16.92 -12.44
CA LYS A 41 -6.27 17.17 -13.90
C LYS A 41 -7.47 16.58 -14.63
N GLU A 42 -7.88 15.37 -14.25
CA GLU A 42 -9.03 14.70 -14.87
C GLU A 42 -10.36 15.31 -14.43
N VAL A 43 -10.35 15.97 -13.27
CA VAL A 43 -11.52 16.36 -12.52
C VAL A 43 -11.59 17.89 -12.39
N GLU A 44 -11.19 18.64 -13.43
CA GLU A 44 -11.23 20.12 -13.48
C GLU A 44 -12.57 20.76 -13.06
N LYS A 45 -13.67 19.99 -13.04
CA LYS A 45 -15.02 20.44 -12.65
C LYS A 45 -15.59 19.81 -11.37
N ALA A 46 -14.93 18.84 -10.74
CA ALA A 46 -15.49 18.27 -9.51
C ALA A 46 -14.85 18.89 -8.28
N GLY A 47 -15.70 19.18 -7.30
CA GLY A 47 -15.27 19.78 -6.04
C GLY A 47 -14.21 18.93 -5.34
N PHE A 48 -13.40 19.60 -4.53
CA PHE A 48 -12.30 19.01 -3.77
C PHE A 48 -12.71 17.74 -2.99
N GLU A 49 -13.93 17.70 -2.46
CA GLU A 49 -14.49 16.53 -1.76
C GLU A 49 -14.57 15.29 -2.66
N ARG A 50 -14.93 15.45 -3.92
CA ARG A 50 -14.99 14.33 -4.88
C ARG A 50 -13.60 13.80 -5.20
N ILE A 51 -12.61 14.69 -5.32
CA ILE A 51 -11.21 14.31 -5.52
C ILE A 51 -10.72 13.51 -4.30
N LEU A 52 -10.99 13.97 -3.08
CA LEU A 52 -10.62 13.25 -1.87
C LEU A 52 -11.27 11.85 -1.78
N VAL A 53 -12.56 11.73 -2.13
CA VAL A 53 -13.25 10.44 -2.13
C VAL A 53 -12.66 9.51 -3.19
N ALA A 54 -12.38 10.01 -4.40
CA ALA A 54 -11.74 9.22 -5.45
C ALA A 54 -10.35 8.73 -5.01
N LEU A 55 -9.54 9.61 -4.42
CA LEU A 55 -8.23 9.28 -3.88
C LEU A 55 -8.32 8.20 -2.80
N LEU A 56 -9.25 8.33 -1.85
CA LEU A 56 -9.46 7.34 -0.80
C LEU A 56 -9.83 5.97 -1.40
N VAL A 57 -10.73 5.94 -2.38
CA VAL A 57 -11.16 4.71 -3.06
C VAL A 57 -9.99 4.06 -3.78
N ASN A 58 -9.20 4.82 -4.54
CA ASN A 58 -8.07 4.30 -5.31
C ASN A 58 -6.98 3.72 -4.40
N VAL A 59 -6.53 4.50 -3.42
CA VAL A 59 -5.50 4.05 -2.45
C VAL A 59 -5.96 2.81 -1.67
N THR A 60 -7.23 2.78 -1.24
CA THR A 60 -7.77 1.62 -0.52
C THR A 60 -7.86 0.38 -1.42
N ASN A 61 -8.28 0.56 -2.68
CA ASN A 61 -8.35 -0.52 -3.66
C ASN A 61 -6.96 -1.14 -3.90
N ASP A 62 -5.93 -0.31 -4.06
CA ASP A 62 -4.57 -0.80 -4.31
C ASP A 62 -3.95 -1.46 -3.08
N LEU A 63 -4.27 -0.98 -1.87
CA LEU A 63 -3.94 -1.69 -0.63
C LEU A 63 -4.58 -3.09 -0.61
N VAL A 64 -5.87 -3.20 -0.92
CA VAL A 64 -6.58 -4.50 -0.95
C VAL A 64 -5.99 -5.44 -2.00
N LYS A 65 -5.66 -4.94 -3.20
CA LYS A 65 -4.98 -5.74 -4.24
C LYS A 65 -3.62 -6.25 -3.75
N THR A 66 -2.80 -5.36 -3.20
CA THR A 66 -1.45 -5.68 -2.72
C THR A 66 -1.50 -6.73 -1.60
N GLN A 67 -2.45 -6.60 -0.65
CA GLN A 67 -2.66 -7.59 0.40
C GLN A 67 -3.07 -8.97 -0.16
N ASN A 68 -3.92 -8.99 -1.18
CA ASN A 68 -4.32 -10.24 -1.84
C ASN A 68 -3.15 -10.89 -2.60
N GLU A 69 -2.33 -10.11 -3.29
CA GLU A 69 -1.13 -10.60 -3.97
C GLU A 69 -0.10 -11.14 -2.99
N LEU A 70 0.14 -10.44 -1.87
CA LEU A 70 1.02 -10.91 -0.81
C LEU A 70 0.53 -12.23 -0.20
N ARG A 71 -0.78 -12.39 0.01
CA ARG A 71 -1.36 -13.66 0.48
C ARG A 71 -1.11 -14.78 -0.52
N ARG A 72 -1.38 -14.55 -1.81
CA ARG A 72 -1.13 -15.55 -2.87
C ARG A 72 0.35 -15.94 -2.96
N LEU A 73 1.25 -14.97 -2.78
CA LEU A 73 2.69 -15.23 -2.82
C LEU A 73 3.14 -16.08 -1.62
N LYS A 74 2.60 -15.82 -0.43
CA LYS A 74 2.83 -16.65 0.76
C LYS A 74 2.33 -18.08 0.54
N GLU A 75 1.10 -18.26 0.08
CA GLU A 75 0.53 -19.58 -0.24
C GLU A 75 1.39 -20.35 -1.25
N LYS A 76 1.87 -19.67 -2.29
CA LYS A 76 2.78 -20.28 -3.28
C LYS A 76 4.13 -20.66 -2.66
N TYR A 77 4.69 -19.81 -1.83
CA TYR A 77 5.95 -20.07 -1.14
C TYR A 77 5.85 -21.28 -0.21
N ASP A 78 4.78 -21.36 0.58
CA ASP A 78 4.51 -22.49 1.48
C ASP A 78 4.32 -23.80 0.69
N SER A 79 3.60 -23.75 -0.44
CA SER A 79 3.45 -24.90 -1.34
C SER A 79 4.79 -25.41 -1.88
N VAL A 80 5.67 -24.50 -2.32
CA VAL A 80 7.01 -24.86 -2.82
C VAL A 80 7.89 -25.44 -1.71
N LEU A 81 7.84 -24.87 -0.50
CA LEU A 81 8.55 -25.41 0.65
C LEU A 81 8.07 -26.82 1.01
N ASP A 82 6.76 -27.04 1.03
CA ASP A 82 6.17 -28.35 1.31
C ASP A 82 6.62 -29.40 0.28
N GLU A 83 6.64 -29.07 -1.01
CA GLU A 83 7.16 -29.93 -2.06
C GLU A 83 8.65 -30.24 -1.86
N TYR A 84 9.44 -29.22 -1.49
CA TYR A 84 10.87 -29.37 -1.24
C TYR A 84 11.16 -30.35 -0.09
N TYR A 85 10.44 -30.23 1.03
CA TYR A 85 10.60 -31.12 2.18
C TYR A 85 10.07 -32.53 1.92
N LYS A 86 8.98 -32.69 1.15
CA LYS A 86 8.49 -34.01 0.69
C LYS A 86 9.49 -34.70 -0.25
N GLY A 87 10.21 -33.94 -1.07
CA GLY A 87 11.26 -34.44 -1.96
C GLY A 87 12.47 -34.99 -1.21
N ARG A 88 12.96 -34.29 -0.19
CA ARG A 88 14.10 -34.75 0.63
C ARG A 88 13.78 -35.97 1.49
N GLY A 89 12.57 -36.06 2.07
CA GLY A 89 12.14 -37.23 2.84
C GLY A 89 12.07 -38.55 2.04
N ARG A 90 12.07 -38.47 0.71
CA ARG A 90 12.16 -39.63 -0.20
C ARG A 90 13.60 -40.09 -0.49
N VAL A 91 14.59 -39.21 -0.35
CA VAL A 91 16.00 -39.52 -0.62
C VAL A 91 16.63 -40.26 0.56
N ASP A 92 16.27 -39.91 1.80
CA ASP A 92 16.82 -40.52 3.01
C ASP A 92 16.32 -41.96 3.31
N ARG A 93 15.37 -42.49 2.54
CA ARG A 93 14.86 -43.88 2.70
C ARG A 93 15.42 -44.87 1.69
N LYS A 94 16.42 -44.47 0.89
CA LYS A 94 17.10 -45.34 -0.10
C LYS A 94 18.60 -45.55 0.19
N GLY A 95 19.06 -45.20 1.39
CA GLY A 95 20.40 -45.50 1.89
C GLY A 95 20.39 -46.70 2.81
#